data_AF-A0A7J3TKH4-F1
#
_entry.id   AF-A0A7J3TKH4-F1
#
_cell.length_a   1.000
_cell.length_b   1.000
_cell.length_c   1.000
_cell.angle_alpha   90.00
_cell.angle_beta   90.00
_cell.angle_gamma   90.00
#
_symmetry.space_group_name_H-M   'P 1'
#
loop_
_entity.id
_entity.type
_entity.pdbx_description
1 polymer ?
#
loop_
_entity_poly.entity_id
_entity_poly.type
_entity_poly.pdbx_seq_one_letter_code
_entity_poly.pdbx_strand_id
1 'polypeptide(L)'
;MQSVILIGNKAPIRYATAVATEFEKGADEVIIKARGRAISIAVDACQISVNKFLENVEIKDVKIFTEELENKNVSAIEILLGRV
;
A
#
# COMPACT_ATOMS: atom_id res chain seq x y z
N MET A 1 13.71 8.25 2.36
CA MET A 1 12.89 8.03 3.58
C MET A 1 11.70 7.21 3.12
N GLN A 2 11.52 5.98 3.62
CA GLN A 2 10.49 5.08 3.09
C GLN A 2 9.17 5.32 3.83
N SER A 3 8.15 5.82 3.12
CA SER A 3 6.84 6.07 3.73
C SER A 3 6.02 4.79 3.74
N VAL A 4 5.38 4.46 4.86
CA VAL A 4 4.62 3.22 5.05
C VAL A 4 3.17 3.53 5.38
N ILE A 5 2.26 3.01 4.55
CA ILE A 5 0.81 3.16 4.70
C ILE A 5 0.24 1.82 5.21
N LEU A 6 -0.30 1.82 6.43
CA LEU A 6 -0.95 0.64 7.02
C LEU A 6 -2.44 0.62 6.66
N ILE A 7 -2.89 -0.47 6.03
CA ILE A 7 -4.27 -0.64 5.60
C ILE A 7 -5.09 -1.35 6.68
N GLY A 8 -6.28 -0.80 6.93
CA GLY A 8 -7.24 -1.28 7.91
C GLY A 8 -8.64 -1.36 7.30
N ASN A 9 -9.62 -0.73 7.93
CA ASN A 9 -11.04 -0.81 7.54
C ASN A 9 -11.61 0.48 6.92
N LYS A 10 -10.77 1.47 6.60
CA LYS A 10 -11.24 2.68 5.91
C LYS A 10 -11.48 2.37 4.42
N ALA A 11 -12.28 3.20 3.76
CA ALA A 11 -12.51 3.06 2.31
C ALA A 11 -11.18 3.15 1.52
N PRO A 12 -10.98 2.36 0.45
CA PRO A 12 -9.73 2.34 -0.33
C PRO A 12 -9.24 3.73 -0.76
N ILE A 13 -10.17 4.61 -1.17
CA ILE A 13 -9.83 5.96 -1.62
C ILE A 13 -9.12 6.80 -0.56
N ARG A 14 -9.42 6.60 0.74
CA ARG A 14 -8.73 7.32 1.82
C ARG A 14 -7.26 6.93 1.92
N TYR A 15 -6.94 5.67 1.69
CA TYR A 15 -5.57 5.21 1.64
C TYR A 15 -4.87 5.68 0.36
N ALA A 16 -5.58 5.68 -0.77
CA ALA A 16 -5.03 6.19 -2.02
C ALA A 16 -4.67 7.68 -1.93
N THR A 17 -5.50 8.50 -1.27
CA THR A 17 -5.18 9.91 -0.99
C THR A 17 -3.93 10.03 -0.14
N ALA A 18 -3.78 9.21 0.91
CA ALA A 18 -2.59 9.25 1.75
C ALA A 18 -1.32 8.88 0.96
N VAL A 19 -1.39 7.86 0.09
CA VAL A 19 -0.28 7.51 -0.82
C VAL A 19 0.07 8.70 -1.72
N ALA A 20 -0.92 9.34 -2.34
CA ALA A 20 -0.68 10.49 -3.22
C ALA A 20 -0.01 11.66 -2.49
N THR A 21 -0.49 11.98 -1.28
CA THR A 21 0.10 13.01 -0.41
C THR A 21 1.56 12.73 -0.08
N GLU A 22 1.97 11.47 0.09
CA GLU A 22 3.37 11.14 0.36
C GLU A 22 4.27 11.38 -0.87
N PHE A 23 3.79 11.04 -2.07
CA PHE A 23 4.51 11.38 -3.30
C PHE A 23 4.57 12.88 -3.57
N GLU A 24 3.52 13.63 -3.25
CA GLU A 24 3.50 15.11 -3.31
C GLU A 24 4.51 15.74 -2.35
N LYS A 25 4.73 15.13 -1.17
CA LYS A 25 5.80 15.54 -0.22
C LYS A 25 7.21 15.18 -0.69
N GLY A 26 7.36 14.53 -1.84
CA GLY A 26 8.65 14.16 -2.41
C GLY A 26 9.14 12.78 -1.99
N ALA A 27 8.26 11.86 -1.59
CA ALA A 27 8.66 10.46 -1.43
C ALA A 27 9.06 9.86 -2.79
N ASP A 28 10.18 9.15 -2.82
CA ASP A 28 10.60 8.33 -3.97
C ASP A 28 9.86 6.99 -4.01
N GLU A 29 9.54 6.47 -2.82
CA GLU A 29 8.88 5.19 -2.61
C GLU A 29 7.86 5.25 -1.47
N VAL A 30 6.76 4.50 -1.64
CA VAL A 30 5.73 4.28 -0.63
C VAL A 30 5.41 2.79 -0.55
N ILE A 31 5.44 2.22 0.65
CA ILE A 31 4.99 0.84 0.89
C ILE A 31 3.57 0.83 1.44
N ILE A 32 2.68 0.07 0.79
CA ILE A 32 1.37 -0.27 1.32
C ILE A 32 1.46 -1.63 2.01
N LYS A 33 1.13 -1.71 3.30
CA LYS A 33 1.12 -2.97 4.07
C LYS A 33 -0.27 -3.31 4.57
N ALA A 34 -0.65 -4.58 4.42
CA ALA A 34 -1.92 -5.08 4.94
C ALA A 34 -1.84 -6.55 5.33
N ARG A 35 -2.80 -6.99 6.14
CA ARG A 35 -2.93 -8.39 6.54
C ARG A 35 -4.38 -8.84 6.64
N GLY A 36 -4.60 -10.13 6.45
CA GLY A 36 -5.91 -10.77 6.50
C GLY A 36 -6.90 -10.09 5.56
N ARG A 37 -8.11 -9.80 6.06
CA ARG A 37 -9.20 -9.20 5.27
C ARG A 37 -8.86 -7.84 4.65
N ALA A 38 -7.83 -7.15 5.14
CA ALA A 38 -7.44 -5.83 4.63
C ALA A 38 -6.64 -5.91 3.33
N ILE A 39 -6.22 -7.11 2.90
CA ILE A 39 -5.44 -7.32 1.67
C ILE A 39 -6.19 -6.80 0.44
N SER A 40 -7.50 -7.08 0.31
CA SER A 40 -8.27 -6.57 -0.83
C SER A 40 -8.30 -5.04 -0.88
N ILE A 41 -8.49 -4.40 0.28
CA ILE A 41 -8.48 -2.93 0.42
C ILE A 41 -7.11 -2.35 0.02
N ALA A 42 -6.02 -3.07 0.32
CA ALA A 42 -4.67 -2.66 -0.03
C ALA A 42 -4.43 -2.68 -1.55
N VAL A 43 -4.89 -3.74 -2.21
CA VAL A 43 -4.84 -3.88 -3.67
C VAL A 43 -5.68 -2.79 -4.33
N ASP A 44 -6.90 -2.55 -3.83
CA ASP A 44 -7.77 -1.48 -4.34
C ASP A 44 -7.13 -0.10 -4.16
N ALA A 45 -6.55 0.18 -2.99
CA ALA A 45 -5.88 1.45 -2.71
C ALA A 45 -4.68 1.65 -3.65
N CYS A 46 -3.85 0.62 -3.84
CA CYS A 46 -2.74 0.63 -4.79
C CYS A 46 -3.21 0.95 -6.21
N GLN A 47 -4.24 0.25 -6.69
CA GLN A 47 -4.75 0.46 -8.05
C GLN A 47 -5.38 1.84 -8.22
N ILE A 48 -6.08 2.37 -7.22
CA ILE A 48 -6.62 3.73 -7.28
C ILE A 48 -5.49 4.75 -7.31
N SER A 49 -4.44 4.59 -6.49
CA SER A 49 -3.29 5.50 -6.46
C SER A 49 -2.63 5.62 -7.84
N VAL A 50 -2.25 4.49 -8.44
CA VAL A 50 -1.52 4.47 -9.72
C VAL A 50 -2.41 4.87 -10.90
N ASN A 51 -3.68 4.44 -10.94
CA ASN A 51 -4.53 4.68 -12.11
C ASN A 51 -5.29 6.01 -12.09
N LYS A 52 -5.45 6.64 -10.92
CA LYS A 52 -6.28 7.85 -10.79
C LYS A 52 -5.56 9.07 -10.24
N PHE A 53 -4.58 8.89 -9.36
CA PHE A 53 -4.01 10.00 -8.58
C PHE A 53 -2.56 10.33 -8.91
N LEU A 54 -1.79 9.36 -9.42
CA LEU A 54 -0.36 9.50 -9.63
C LEU A 54 0.01 9.33 -11.10
N GLU A 55 0.92 10.18 -11.56
CA GLU A 55 1.61 10.03 -12.83
C GLU A 55 3.07 9.62 -12.56
N ASN A 56 3.68 8.82 -13.43
CA ASN A 56 5.07 8.36 -13.30
C ASN A 56 5.38 7.62 -12.00
N VAL A 57 4.42 6.88 -11.46
CA VAL A 57 4.60 5.95 -10.34
C VAL A 57 4.14 4.57 -10.79
N GLU A 58 4.94 3.55 -10.49
CA GLU A 58 4.64 2.17 -10.84
C GLU A 58 4.74 1.24 -9.62
N ILE A 59 4.16 0.05 -9.75
CA ILE A 59 4.30 -1.02 -8.76
C ILE A 59 5.66 -1.69 -9.00
N LYS A 60 6.60 -1.47 -8.09
CA LYS A 60 7.96 -2.00 -8.18
C LYS A 60 8.07 -3.44 -7.67
N ASP A 61 7.32 -3.78 -6.62
CA ASP A 61 7.36 -5.10 -6.01
C ASP A 61 6.05 -5.42 -5.27
N VAL A 62 5.71 -6.71 -5.20
CA VAL A 62 4.58 -7.24 -4.42
C VAL A 62 5.04 -8.48 -3.67
N LYS A 63 5.05 -8.39 -2.34
CA LYS A 63 5.42 -9.50 -1.47
C LYS A 63 4.19 -10.02 -0.74
N ILE A 64 4.01 -11.34 -0.74
CA ILE A 64 2.97 -12.02 0.02
C ILE A 64 3.67 -13.00 0.96
N PHE A 65 3.30 -12.97 2.23
CA PHE A 65 3.90 -13.83 3.25
C PHE A 65 2.91 -14.12 4.37
N THR A 66 3.35 -14.88 5.36
CA THR A 66 2.59 -15.13 6.60
C THR A 66 3.20 -14.30 7.72
N GLU A 67 2.38 -13.48 8.39
CA GLU A 67 2.75 -12.77 9.60
C GLU A 67 2.27 -13.60 10.80
N GLU A 68 3.20 -14.00 11.66
CA GLU A 68 2.90 -14.65 12.93
C GLU A 68 2.50 -13.59 13.96
N LEU A 69 1.23 -13.62 14.35
CA LEU A 69 0.75 -12.91 15.52
C LEU A 69 0.71 -13.91 16.68
N GLU A 70 0.78 -13.42 17.92
CA GLU A 70 0.99 -14.20 19.15
C GLU A 70 0.38 -15.61 19.18
N ASN A 71 -0.82 -15.81 18.64
CA ASN A 71 -1.48 -17.11 18.57
C ASN A 71 -2.10 -17.46 17.20
N LYS A 72 -1.75 -16.75 16.12
CA LYS A 72 -2.32 -17.01 14.79
C LYS A 72 -1.45 -16.55 13.65
N ASN A 73 -1.47 -17.33 12.59
CA ASN A 73 -0.86 -16.99 11.31
C ASN A 73 -1.87 -16.23 10.45
N VAL A 74 -1.45 -15.11 9.89
CA VAL A 74 -2.29 -14.27 9.04
C VAL A 74 -1.55 -13.99 7.74
N SER A 75 -2.22 -14.19 6.60
CA SER A 75 -1.68 -13.76 5.32
C SER A 75 -1.42 -12.26 5.34
N ALA A 76 -0.28 -11.83 4.83
CA ALA A 76 0.13 -10.44 4.74
C ALA A 76 0.57 -10.10 3.32
N ILE A 77 0.44 -8.84 2.94
CA ILE A 77 0.88 -8.28 1.68
C ILE A 77 1.65 -6.98 1.91
N GLU A 78 2.72 -6.80 1.14
CA GLU A 78 3.42 -5.53 0.98
C GLU A 78 3.48 -5.19 -0.50
N ILE A 79 3.06 -3.97 -0.85
CA ILE A 79 3.11 -3.46 -2.21
C ILE A 79 4.03 -2.23 -2.20
N LEU A 80 5.12 -2.29 -2.96
CA LEU A 80 6.04 -1.18 -3.12
C LEU A 80 5.64 -0.38 -4.36
N LEU A 81 5.31 0.89 -4.15
CA LEU A 81 5.15 1.89 -5.21
C LEU A 81 6.41 2.74 -5.28
N GLY A 82 6.88 3.05 -6.48
CA GLY A 82 8.04 3.91 -6.69
C GLY A 82 7.93 4.72 -7.97
N ARG A 83 8.62 5.86 -8.01
CA ARG A 83 8.71 6.68 -9.23
C ARG A 83 9.37 5.90 -10.38
N VAL A 84 8.93 6.18 -11.60
CA VAL A 84 9.54 5.68 -12.84
C VAL A 84 10.88 6.36 -13.08
#